data_AF-A0AAW1UKQ1-F1
#
_entry.id   AF-A0AAW1UKQ1-F1
#
_cell.length_a   1.000
_cell.length_b   1.000
_cell.length_c   1.000
_cell.angle_alpha   90.00
_cell.angle_beta   90.00
_cell.angle_gamma   90.00
#
_symmetry.space_group_name_H-M   'P 1'
#
loop_
_entity.id
_entity.type
_entity.pdbx_description
1 polymer ?
#
loop_
_entity_poly.entity_id
_entity_poly.type
_entity_poly.pdbx_seq_one_letter_code
_entity_poly.pdbx_strand_id
1 'polypeptide(L)'
;MEQLRFEFALLLTSDGKSNIYCVTSIITKEQKIFAIPEEIQSVGLHKELIKTSAYNKVKNSVKKRYQTRKVWIKMSDELSEIYGDEDGNLQFGEQYLDEIEQKVISGGQVTDTQSLEKLFSKLIESTQEIKKQNLKYIAEKFVI
;
A
#
# COMPACT_ATOMS: atom_id res chain seq x y z
N MET A 1 -22.22 -1.53 10.34
CA MET A 1 -21.84 -0.62 9.21
C MET A 1 -22.35 -1.20 7.89
N GLU A 2 -22.76 -0.40 6.91
CA GLU A 2 -23.37 -0.93 5.66
C GLU A 2 -22.37 -1.38 4.58
N GLN A 3 -21.29 -0.62 4.38
CA GLN A 3 -20.28 -0.89 3.35
C GLN A 3 -18.94 -0.29 3.76
N LEU A 4 -17.86 -0.92 3.34
CA LEU A 4 -16.49 -0.42 3.49
C LEU A 4 -15.77 -0.48 2.15
N ARG A 5 -14.81 0.41 1.94
CA ARG A 5 -13.97 0.41 0.73
C ARG A 5 -12.60 -0.14 1.06
N PHE A 6 -12.30 -1.30 0.54
CA PHE A 6 -11.03 -1.98 0.76
C PHE A 6 -10.04 -1.62 -0.34
N GLU A 7 -8.80 -1.29 0.05
CA GLU A 7 -7.68 -1.17 -0.87
C GLU A 7 -6.92 -2.50 -0.95
N PHE A 8 -6.92 -3.07 -2.16
CA PHE A 8 -6.14 -4.26 -2.47
C PHE A 8 -4.88 -3.89 -3.23
N ALA A 9 -3.77 -4.54 -2.91
CA ALA A 9 -2.49 -4.40 -3.60
C ALA A 9 -1.89 -5.76 -3.94
N LEU A 10 -1.09 -5.84 -5.00
CA LEU A 10 -0.26 -7.01 -5.29
C LEU A 10 1.19 -6.69 -4.91
N LEU A 11 1.63 -7.13 -3.73
CA LEU A 11 2.95 -6.80 -3.15
C LEU A 11 3.93 -7.96 -3.29
N LEU A 12 5.21 -7.69 -3.03
CA LEU A 12 6.22 -8.73 -2.89
C LEU A 12 6.06 -9.44 -1.55
N THR A 13 6.30 -10.75 -1.55
CA THR A 13 6.58 -11.48 -0.31
C THR A 13 7.97 -11.14 0.20
N SER A 14 8.23 -11.44 1.49
CA SER A 14 9.53 -11.20 2.14
C SER A 14 10.72 -11.89 1.46
N ASP A 15 10.46 -12.95 0.67
CA ASP A 15 11.47 -13.63 -0.16
C ASP A 15 11.92 -12.82 -1.40
N GLY A 16 11.24 -11.70 -1.72
CA GLY A 16 11.49 -10.85 -2.88
C GLY A 16 11.18 -11.46 -4.25
N LYS A 17 10.66 -12.70 -4.29
CA LYS A 17 10.44 -13.47 -5.51
C LYS A 17 8.97 -13.59 -5.86
N SER A 18 8.16 -13.95 -4.87
CA SER A 18 6.73 -14.20 -5.08
C SER A 18 5.92 -12.92 -4.91
N ASN A 19 4.72 -12.91 -5.51
CA ASN A 19 3.76 -11.83 -5.29
C ASN A 19 2.61 -12.34 -4.43
N ILE A 20 2.10 -11.48 -3.56
CA ILE A 20 0.97 -11.76 -2.68
C ILE A 20 -0.07 -10.65 -2.76
N TYR A 21 -1.34 -11.04 -2.77
CA TYR A 21 -2.42 -10.09 -2.66
C TYR A 21 -2.55 -9.66 -1.20
N CYS A 22 -2.61 -8.35 -0.98
CA CYS A 22 -2.73 -7.72 0.32
C CYS A 22 -3.96 -6.81 0.36
N VAL A 23 -4.55 -6.66 1.54
CA VAL A 23 -5.45 -5.57 1.88
C VAL A 23 -4.63 -4.57 2.69
N THR A 24 -4.46 -3.35 2.19
CA THR A 24 -3.52 -2.38 2.78
C THR A 24 -4.23 -1.31 3.60
N SER A 25 -5.47 -0.98 3.23
CA SER A 25 -6.26 0.00 3.95
C SER A 25 -7.76 -0.25 3.79
N ILE A 26 -8.53 0.30 4.72
CA ILE A 26 -9.99 0.35 4.70
C ILE A 26 -10.42 1.80 4.76
N ILE A 27 -11.41 2.17 3.95
CA ILE A 27 -11.92 3.54 3.87
C ILE A 27 -13.42 3.50 4.18
N THR A 28 -13.85 4.33 5.12
CA THR A 28 -15.26 4.46 5.51
C THR A 28 -16.01 5.39 4.55
N LYS A 29 -17.35 5.47 4.66
CA LYS A 29 -18.15 6.40 3.85
C LYS A 29 -17.77 7.87 4.10
N GLU A 30 -17.28 8.15 5.30
CA GLU A 30 -16.81 9.46 5.77
C GLU A 30 -15.39 9.79 5.28
N GLN A 31 -14.81 8.96 4.40
CA GLN A 31 -13.46 9.11 3.83
C GLN A 31 -12.31 9.01 4.84
N LYS A 32 -12.60 8.51 6.04
CA LYS A 32 -11.58 8.13 7.02
C LYS A 32 -10.85 6.90 6.50
N ILE A 33 -9.51 6.94 6.56
CA ILE A 33 -8.66 5.85 6.10
C ILE A 33 -8.09 5.14 7.32
N PHE A 34 -8.15 3.82 7.33
CA PHE A 34 -7.60 2.98 8.39
C PHE A 34 -6.55 2.05 7.80
N ALA A 35 -5.35 2.05 8.39
CA ALA A 35 -4.26 1.20 7.97
C ALA A 35 -4.48 -0.24 8.40
N ILE A 36 -4.13 -1.22 7.56
CA ILE A 36 -3.98 -2.61 8.00
C ILE A 36 -2.48 -2.85 8.28
N PRO A 37 -2.09 -3.24 9.52
CA PRO A 37 -0.71 -3.57 9.87
C PRO A 37 -0.09 -4.60 8.93
N GLU A 38 1.18 -4.43 8.56
CA GLU A 38 1.86 -5.22 7.52
C GLU A 38 1.79 -6.74 7.77
N GLU A 39 1.86 -7.14 9.04
CA GLU A 39 1.84 -8.52 9.50
C GLU A 39 0.52 -9.22 9.17
N ILE A 40 -0.56 -8.46 9.02
CA ILE A 40 -1.91 -8.97 8.80
C ILE A 40 -2.53 -8.56 7.46
N GLN A 41 -1.77 -7.91 6.57
CA GLN A 41 -2.30 -7.48 5.26
C GLN A 41 -2.59 -8.62 4.28
N SER A 42 -1.92 -9.77 4.42
CA SER A 42 -2.06 -10.89 3.48
C SER A 42 -3.54 -11.28 3.32
N VAL A 43 -4.03 -11.32 2.08
CA VAL A 43 -5.43 -11.66 1.82
C VAL A 43 -5.81 -13.07 2.25
N GLY A 44 -4.83 -13.96 2.45
CA GLY A 44 -5.05 -15.27 3.04
C GLY A 44 -5.55 -15.22 4.49
N LEU A 45 -5.31 -14.12 5.21
CA LEU A 45 -5.83 -13.89 6.56
C LEU A 45 -7.26 -13.36 6.55
N HIS A 46 -7.67 -12.71 5.46
CA HIS A 46 -8.99 -12.13 5.26
C HIS A 46 -9.99 -13.14 4.64
N LYS A 47 -10.22 -14.26 5.33
CA LYS A 47 -10.92 -15.45 4.79
C LYS A 47 -12.33 -15.20 4.28
N GLU A 48 -13.13 -14.38 4.96
CA GLU A 48 -14.48 -14.07 4.48
C GLU A 48 -14.44 -13.09 3.29
N LEU A 49 -13.49 -12.16 3.30
CA LEU A 49 -13.32 -11.18 2.22
C LEU A 49 -13.00 -11.86 0.88
N ILE A 50 -12.15 -12.90 0.88
CA ILE A 50 -11.79 -13.62 -0.35
C ILE A 50 -12.92 -14.45 -0.95
N LYS A 51 -13.98 -14.75 -0.19
CA LYS A 51 -15.16 -15.45 -0.72
C LYS A 51 -16.06 -14.52 -1.54
N THR A 52 -15.89 -13.21 -1.40
CA THR A 52 -16.73 -12.23 -2.09
C THR A 52 -16.50 -12.24 -3.61
N SER A 53 -17.57 -11.97 -4.37
CA SER A 53 -17.46 -11.77 -5.81
C SER A 53 -16.59 -10.56 -6.18
N ALA A 54 -16.52 -9.57 -5.28
CA ALA A 54 -15.66 -8.41 -5.40
C ALA A 54 -14.18 -8.80 -5.44
N TYR A 55 -13.74 -9.70 -4.55
CA TYR A 55 -12.36 -10.18 -4.55
C TYR A 55 -11.98 -10.92 -5.85
N ASN A 56 -12.89 -11.74 -6.40
CA ASN A 56 -12.65 -12.37 -7.70
C ASN A 56 -12.43 -11.34 -8.83
N LYS A 57 -13.18 -10.24 -8.82
CA LYS A 57 -12.98 -9.13 -9.77
C LYS A 57 -11.67 -8.37 -9.50
N VAL A 58 -11.26 -8.24 -8.23
CA VAL A 58 -9.95 -7.67 -7.86
C VAL A 58 -8.82 -8.51 -8.44
N LYS A 59 -8.82 -9.83 -8.22
CA LYS A 59 -7.82 -10.75 -8.81
C LYS A 59 -7.74 -10.61 -10.33
N ASN A 60 -8.85 -10.33 -11.00
CA ASN A 60 -8.91 -10.18 -12.45
C ASN A 60 -8.45 -8.80 -12.95
N SER A 61 -8.47 -7.78 -12.10
CA SER A 61 -8.10 -6.40 -12.48
C SER A 61 -6.72 -5.98 -11.96
N VAL A 62 -6.24 -6.60 -10.88
CA VAL A 62 -4.92 -6.35 -10.27
C VAL A 62 -4.01 -7.52 -10.66
N LYS A 63 -3.13 -7.27 -11.63
CA LYS A 63 -2.26 -8.29 -12.24
C LYS A 63 -0.77 -7.97 -12.13
N LYS A 64 -0.43 -6.69 -12.01
CA LYS A 64 0.97 -6.22 -11.95
C LYS A 64 1.38 -5.96 -10.50
N ARG A 65 2.65 -6.23 -10.20
CA ARG A 65 3.25 -5.89 -8.91
C ARG A 65 3.08 -4.40 -8.62
N TYR A 66 2.77 -4.08 -7.37
CA TYR A 66 2.46 -2.75 -6.84
C TYR A 66 1.21 -2.08 -7.43
N GLN A 67 0.45 -2.79 -8.26
CA GLN A 67 -0.84 -2.30 -8.71
C GLN A 67 -1.83 -2.38 -7.55
N THR A 68 -2.65 -1.34 -7.39
CA THR A 68 -3.70 -1.29 -6.38
C THR A 68 -5.11 -1.14 -6.97
N ARG A 69 -6.12 -1.47 -6.17
CA ARG A 69 -7.54 -1.24 -6.49
C ARG A 69 -8.33 -1.01 -5.21
N LYS A 70 -9.09 0.08 -5.19
CA LYS A 70 -10.03 0.39 -4.11
C LYS A 70 -11.44 0.00 -4.51
N VAL A 71 -12.07 -0.90 -3.76
CA VAL A 71 -13.37 -1.49 -4.09
C VAL A 71 -14.33 -1.36 -2.91
N TRP A 72 -15.52 -0.81 -3.16
CA TRP A 72 -16.62 -0.81 -2.19
C TRP A 72 -17.20 -2.22 -2.10
N ILE A 73 -17.30 -2.72 -0.88
CA ILE A 73 -17.86 -4.04 -0.56
C ILE A 73 -18.96 -3.81 0.47
N LYS A 74 -20.16 -4.33 0.16
CA LYS A 74 -21.26 -4.37 1.11
C LYS A 74 -20.88 -5.30 2.26
N MET A 75 -21.05 -4.86 3.50
CA MET A 75 -20.76 -5.68 4.66
C MET A 75 -21.87 -6.73 4.82
N SER A 76 -21.51 -8.01 4.81
CA SER A 76 -22.35 -9.07 5.35
C SER A 76 -22.25 -9.07 6.87
N ASP A 77 -23.05 -9.90 7.53
CA ASP A 77 -22.99 -10.04 8.99
C ASP A 77 -21.60 -10.53 9.41
N GLU A 78 -21.03 -11.53 8.73
CA GLU A 78 -19.69 -12.06 9.03
C GLU A 78 -18.59 -11.02 8.78
N LEU A 79 -18.68 -10.26 7.69
CA LEU A 79 -17.71 -9.19 7.44
C LEU A 79 -17.84 -8.07 8.48
N SER A 80 -19.06 -7.79 8.94
CA SER A 80 -19.31 -6.74 9.93
C SER A 80 -18.65 -7.09 11.26
N GLU A 81 -18.76 -8.34 11.71
CA GLU A 81 -18.09 -8.83 12.93
C GLU A 81 -16.55 -8.82 12.81
N ILE A 82 -16.02 -9.13 11.62
CA ILE A 82 -14.57 -9.19 11.39
C ILE A 82 -13.94 -7.80 11.35
N TYR A 83 -14.61 -6.84 10.71
CA TYR A 83 -14.03 -5.53 10.42
C TYR A 83 -14.58 -4.37 11.24
N GLY A 84 -15.65 -4.60 12.01
CA GLY A 84 -16.24 -3.60 12.88
C GLY A 84 -16.66 -4.19 14.21
N ASP A 85 -16.94 -3.31 15.16
CA ASP A 85 -17.59 -3.65 16.43
C ASP A 85 -18.97 -2.99 16.56
N GLU A 86 -19.63 -3.25 17.68
CA GLU A 86 -20.95 -2.68 18.00
C GLU A 86 -20.90 -1.16 18.24
N ASP A 87 -19.74 -0.63 18.62
CA ASP A 87 -19.50 0.79 18.92
C ASP A 87 -19.13 1.61 17.66
N GLY A 88 -18.92 0.94 16.52
CA GLY A 88 -18.63 1.57 15.24
C GLY A 88 -17.14 1.77 14.95
N ASN A 89 -16.25 1.14 15.72
CA ASN A 89 -14.81 1.14 15.46
C ASN A 89 -14.46 0.12 14.36
N LEU A 90 -13.35 0.36 13.65
CA LEU A 90 -12.80 -0.64 12.74
C LEU A 90 -11.76 -1.49 13.47
N GLN A 91 -11.87 -2.80 13.26
CA GLN A 91 -10.99 -3.80 13.87
C GLN A 91 -10.54 -4.83 12.83
N PHE A 92 -9.53 -5.63 13.17
CA PHE A 92 -9.26 -6.88 12.48
C PHE A 92 -8.45 -7.82 13.38
N GLY A 93 -8.99 -9.01 13.67
CA GLY A 93 -8.42 -9.87 14.71
C GLY A 93 -8.65 -9.25 16.09
N GLU A 94 -7.62 -9.26 16.94
CA GLU A 94 -7.70 -8.77 18.33
C GLU A 94 -7.22 -7.32 18.49
N GLN A 95 -7.30 -6.50 17.43
CA GLN A 95 -6.80 -5.12 17.46
C GLN A 95 -7.69 -4.16 16.65
N TYR A 96 -7.75 -2.92 17.13
CA TYR A 96 -8.32 -1.80 16.39
C TYR A 96 -7.34 -1.30 15.32
N LEU A 97 -7.89 -0.77 14.23
CA LEU A 97 -7.09 -0.21 13.15
C LEU A 97 -6.81 1.28 13.40
N ASP A 98 -5.59 1.71 13.09
CA ASP A 98 -5.20 3.11 13.21
C ASP A 98 -5.79 3.96 12.07
N GLU A 99 -6.46 5.06 12.44
CA GLU A 99 -6.90 6.07 11.47
C GLU A 99 -5.69 6.88 10.97
N ILE A 100 -5.48 6.87 9.66
CA ILE A 100 -4.46 7.70 9.02
C ILE A 100 -5.04 9.08 8.78
N GLU A 101 -4.48 10.09 9.45
CA GLU A 101 -4.83 11.49 9.18
C GLU A 101 -4.55 11.83 7.72
N GLN A 102 -5.60 12.11 6.95
CA GLN A 102 -5.42 12.79 5.68
C GLN A 102 -5.03 14.23 5.98
N LYS A 103 -3.78 14.60 5.67
CA LYS A 103 -3.43 16.01 5.48
C LYS A 103 -4.28 16.54 4.32
N VAL A 104 -5.39 17.19 4.66
CA VAL A 104 -6.22 17.89 3.70
C VAL A 104 -5.38 19.03 3.14
N ILE A 105 -4.88 18.87 1.92
CA ILE A 105 -4.32 19.98 1.17
C ILE A 105 -5.52 20.79 0.67
N SER A 106 -6.03 21.66 1.54
CA SER A 106 -7.07 22.62 1.18
C SER A 106 -6.48 23.67 0.24
N GLY A 107 -6.84 23.59 -1.05
CA GLY A 107 -6.94 24.76 -1.92
C GLY A 107 -5.65 25.39 -2.45
N GLY A 108 -4.57 24.63 -2.63
CA GLY A 108 -3.39 25.10 -3.37
C GLY A 108 -2.73 23.93 -4.09
N GLN A 109 -2.32 24.14 -5.34
CA GLN A 109 -1.42 23.23 -6.04
C GLN A 109 -0.22 22.94 -5.13
N VAL A 110 -0.22 21.80 -4.43
CA VAL A 110 1.00 21.29 -3.84
C VAL A 110 1.72 20.58 -4.98
N THR A 111 2.60 21.36 -5.61
CA THR A 111 3.73 20.85 -6.36
C THR A 111 4.64 20.09 -5.39
N ASP A 112 4.22 18.87 -5.01
CA ASP A 112 5.11 17.88 -4.40
C ASP A 112 6.18 17.39 -5.41
N THR A 113 6.22 18.03 -6.59
CA THR A 113 7.36 18.00 -7.49
C THR A 113 8.62 18.43 -6.76
N GLN A 114 8.62 19.36 -5.80
CA GLN A 114 9.86 19.73 -5.10
C GLN A 114 10.45 18.60 -4.24
N SER A 115 9.60 17.80 -3.59
CA SER A 115 10.05 16.66 -2.78
C SER A 115 10.51 15.50 -3.69
N LEU A 116 9.77 15.24 -4.76
CA LEU A 116 10.13 14.24 -5.75
C LEU A 116 11.38 14.64 -6.55
N GLU A 117 11.51 15.89 -6.97
CA GLU A 117 12.67 16.45 -7.67
C GLU A 117 13.92 16.37 -6.80
N LYS A 118 13.80 16.59 -5.48
CA LYS A 118 14.91 16.38 -4.53
C LYS A 118 15.30 14.92 -4.43
N LEU A 119 14.34 14.00 -4.39
CA LEU A 119 14.61 12.56 -4.39
C LEU A 119 15.24 12.08 -5.71
N PHE A 120 14.75 12.57 -6.85
CA PHE A 120 15.32 12.29 -8.18
C PHE A 120 16.73 12.87 -8.32
N SER A 121 16.95 14.12 -7.89
CA SER A 121 18.27 14.76 -7.92
C SER A 121 19.28 13.98 -7.08
N LYS A 122 18.90 13.56 -5.88
CA LYS A 122 19.76 12.77 -4.98
C LYS A 122 20.11 11.38 -5.56
N LEU A 123 19.17 10.75 -6.27
CA LEU A 123 19.39 9.51 -7.01
C LEU A 123 20.37 9.69 -8.18
N ILE A 124 20.22 10.77 -8.95
CA ILE A 124 21.12 11.08 -10.09
C ILE A 124 22.53 11.42 -9.59
N GLU A 125 22.66 12.20 -8.51
CA GLU A 125 23.95 12.52 -7.88
C GLU A 125 24.66 11.25 -7.42
N SER A 126 23.96 10.35 -6.71
CA SER A 126 24.56 9.09 -6.25
C SER A 126 25.08 8.20 -7.39
N THR A 127 24.37 8.15 -8.52
CA THR A 127 24.80 7.35 -9.69
C THR A 127 25.97 7.98 -10.45
N GLN A 128 26.09 9.31 -10.45
CA GLN A 128 27.25 10.03 -11.01
C GLN A 128 28.50 9.85 -10.12
N GLU A 129 28.34 9.87 -8.80
CA GLU A 129 29.44 9.63 -7.85
C GLU A 129 29.99 8.21 -7.98
N ILE A 130 29.12 7.19 -8.10
CA ILE A 130 29.52 5.79 -8.33
C ILE A 130 30.31 5.65 -9.65
N LYS A 131 29.89 6.32 -10.72
CA LYS A 131 30.62 6.29 -12.00
C LYS A 131 31.99 6.97 -11.91
N LYS A 132 32.09 8.12 -11.22
CA LYS A 132 33.36 8.83 -11.00
C LYS A 132 34.34 8.02 -10.15
N GLN A 133 33.86 7.36 -9.09
CA GLN A 133 34.69 6.47 -8.28
C GLN A 133 35.23 5.29 -9.10
N ASN A 134 34.41 4.67 -9.95
CA ASN A 134 34.86 3.58 -10.84
C ASN A 134 35.88 4.05 -11.88
N LEU A 135 35.70 5.22 -12.49
CA LEU A 135 36.66 5.80 -13.44
C LEU A 135 37.99 6.15 -12.76
N LYS A 136 37.95 6.70 -11.54
CA LYS A 136 39.14 7.00 -10.75
C LYS A 136 39.91 5.72 -10.38
N TYR A 137 39.19 4.67 -9.96
CA TYR A 137 39.77 3.36 -9.67
C TYR A 137 40.43 2.70 -10.90
N ILE A 138 39.81 2.84 -12.08
CA ILE A 138 40.39 2.35 -13.34
C ILE A 138 41.63 3.19 -13.70
N ALA A 139 41.57 4.52 -13.62
CA ALA A 139 42.70 5.39 -13.92
C ALA A 139 43.91 5.12 -13.01
N GLU A 140 43.68 4.89 -11.70
CA GLU A 140 44.74 4.53 -10.74
C GLU A 140 45.37 3.16 -11.01
N LYS A 141 44.62 2.22 -11.61
CA LYS A 141 45.14 0.89 -12.00
C LYS A 141 45.83 0.83 -13.36
N PHE A 142 45.66 1.85 -14.20
CA PHE A 142 46.23 1.91 -15.55
C PHE A 142 47.30 3.00 -15.73
N VAL A 143 47.82 3.57 -14.64
CA VAL A 143 49.09 4.32 -14.70
C VAL A 143 50.23 3.34 -14.97
N ILE A 144 50.72 3.33 -16.21
CA ILE A 144 52.03 2.77 -16.61
C ILE A 144 53.06 3.89 -16.48
#